data_AF-A0A1V0UT76-F1
#
_entry.id   AF-A0A1V0UT76-F1
#
_cell.length_a   1.000
_cell.length_b   1.000
_cell.length_c   1.000
_cell.angle_alpha   90.00
_cell.angle_beta   90.00
_cell.angle_gamma   90.00
#
_symmetry.space_group_name_H-M   'P 1'
#
loop_
_entity.id
_entity.type
_entity.pdbx_description
1 polymer ?
#
loop_
_entity_poly.entity_id
_entity_poly.type
_entity_poly.pdbx_seq_one_letter_code
_entity_poly.pdbx_strand_id
1 'polypeptide(L)'
;MTEVGLWDTYLPKYFADGDYYRRLNLAGYPQINTEVPILHHNSGASTVKSDASLAAVHNATFSQYLRYYVVKWGGEPGQEAYTAPFNRS
;
A
#
# COMPACT_ATOMS: atom_id res chain seq x y z
N MET A 1 3.84 8.02 -17.04
CA MET A 1 4.29 7.54 -15.71
C MET A 1 4.94 8.62 -14.85
N THR A 2 5.36 9.78 -15.41
CA THR A 2 6.00 10.86 -14.63
C THR A 2 5.04 11.65 -13.74
N GLU A 3 3.73 11.65 -14.03
CA GLU A 3 2.75 12.47 -13.31
C GLU A 3 2.37 11.93 -11.92
N VAL A 4 2.30 10.60 -11.75
CA VAL A 4 1.87 9.94 -10.50
C VAL A 4 3.04 9.72 -9.53
N GLY A 5 4.28 9.86 -10.01
CA GLY A 5 5.50 9.60 -9.25
C GLY A 5 5.85 8.12 -9.09
N LEU A 6 7.02 7.82 -8.53
CA LEU A 6 7.48 6.45 -8.27
C LEU A 6 6.89 5.89 -6.96
N TRP A 7 7.33 4.69 -6.57
CA TRP A 7 7.05 4.10 -5.26
C TRP A 7 7.54 5.01 -4.12
N ASP A 8 6.75 5.07 -3.04
CA ASP A 8 7.13 5.80 -1.83
C ASP A 8 8.14 4.98 -1.03
N THR A 9 9.35 5.49 -0.86
CA THR A 9 10.44 4.80 -0.16
C THR A 9 10.22 4.68 1.34
N TYR A 10 9.29 5.45 1.93
CA TYR A 10 8.86 5.28 3.32
C TYR A 10 7.89 4.10 3.51
N LEU A 11 7.38 3.53 2.41
CA LEU A 11 6.57 2.31 2.36
C LEU A 11 7.31 1.24 1.54
N PRO A 12 8.40 0.66 2.05
CA PRO A 12 9.27 -0.22 1.25
C PRO A 12 8.64 -1.57 0.90
N LYS A 13 7.53 -1.95 1.56
CA LYS A 13 6.86 -3.25 1.39
C LYS A 13 5.35 -3.11 1.48
N TYR A 14 4.84 -3.00 2.71
CA TYR A 14 3.40 -2.97 2.98
C TYR A 14 2.84 -1.57 2.76
N PHE A 15 1.57 -1.52 2.30
CA PHE A 15 0.84 -0.30 1.97
C PHE A 15 1.38 0.49 0.78
N ALA A 16 2.49 0.05 0.17
CA ALA A 16 3.10 0.69 -0.99
C ALA A 16 2.20 0.59 -2.23
N ASP A 17 1.60 -0.59 -2.42
CA ASP A 17 0.61 -0.87 -3.46
C ASP A 17 -0.63 -0.01 -3.28
N GLY A 18 -1.24 0.00 -2.09
CA GLY A 18 -2.39 0.84 -1.77
C GLY A 18 -2.11 2.32 -2.00
N ASP A 19 -0.92 2.80 -1.58
CA ASP A 19 -0.48 4.18 -1.81
C ASP A 19 -0.40 4.52 -3.31
N TYR A 20 0.18 3.64 -4.10
CA TYR A 20 0.33 3.84 -5.53
C TYR A 20 -1.02 3.77 -6.26
N TYR A 21 -1.87 2.80 -5.91
CA TYR A 21 -3.22 2.67 -6.46
C TYR A 21 -4.08 3.89 -6.15
N ARG A 22 -3.99 4.44 -4.94
CA ARG A 22 -4.69 5.67 -4.58
C ARG A 22 -4.24 6.84 -5.46
N ARG A 23 -2.93 7.02 -5.67
CA ARG A 23 -2.41 8.08 -6.52
C ARG A 23 -2.85 7.92 -7.98
N LEU A 24 -2.87 6.69 -8.50
CA LEU A 24 -3.42 6.41 -9.84
C LEU A 24 -4.89 6.80 -9.94
N ASN A 25 -5.70 6.45 -8.93
CA ASN A 25 -7.13 6.80 -8.89
C ASN A 25 -7.32 8.32 -8.87
N LEU A 26 -6.62 9.03 -8.00
CA LEU A 26 -6.68 10.50 -7.89
C LEU A 26 -6.22 11.21 -9.16
N ALA A 27 -5.29 10.61 -9.92
CA ALA A 27 -4.86 11.10 -11.23
C ALA A 27 -5.80 10.67 -12.38
N GLY A 28 -6.93 10.02 -12.10
CA GLY A 28 -7.95 9.67 -13.09
C GLY A 28 -7.65 8.43 -13.93
N TYR A 29 -6.67 7.60 -13.53
CA TYR A 29 -6.37 6.38 -14.27
C TYR A 29 -7.42 5.29 -13.98
N PRO A 30 -7.97 4.63 -15.01
CA PRO A 30 -8.95 3.58 -14.82
C PRO A 30 -8.32 2.33 -14.19
N GLN A 31 -9.04 1.71 -13.26
CA GLN A 31 -8.70 0.39 -12.72
C GLN A 31 -9.63 -0.65 -13.34
N ILE A 32 -9.05 -1.66 -13.98
CA ILE A 32 -9.79 -2.76 -14.61
C ILE A 32 -9.53 -4.02 -13.80
N ASN A 33 -10.56 -4.56 -13.16
CA ASN A 33 -10.51 -5.89 -12.58
C ASN A 33 -10.76 -6.90 -13.71
N THR A 34 -9.84 -7.83 -13.92
CA THR A 34 -9.94 -8.82 -15.00
C THR A 34 -10.89 -9.98 -14.67
N GLU A 35 -11.41 -10.04 -13.44
CA GLU A 35 -12.31 -11.09 -12.92
C GLU A 35 -11.73 -12.51 -13.03
N VAL A 36 -10.43 -12.63 -13.32
CA VAL A 36 -9.75 -13.92 -13.36
C VAL A 36 -9.58 -14.41 -11.93
N PRO A 37 -10.07 -15.61 -11.59
CA PRO A 37 -9.89 -16.16 -10.25
C PRO A 37 -8.41 -16.44 -10.00
N ILE A 38 -7.79 -15.64 -9.14
CA ILE A 38 -6.41 -15.85 -8.68
C ILE A 38 -6.46 -16.41 -7.27
N LEU A 39 -5.94 -17.64 -7.10
CA LEU A 39 -5.69 -18.20 -5.79
C LEU A 39 -4.29 -17.78 -5.32
N HIS A 40 -4.23 -16.95 -4.29
CA HIS A 40 -2.96 -16.68 -3.62
C HIS A 40 -2.50 -17.93 -2.85
N HIS A 41 -1.33 -18.45 -3.21
CA HIS A 41 -0.70 -19.56 -2.49
C HIS A 41 -0.57 -19.24 -0.98
N ASN A 42 -0.80 -20.24 -0.12
CA ASN A 42 -0.77 -20.14 1.35
C ASN A 42 -1.68 -19.06 1.97
N SER A 43 -2.78 -18.72 1.30
CA SER A 43 -3.70 -17.64 1.73
C SER A 43 -3.00 -16.27 1.86
N GLY A 44 -1.94 -16.05 1.07
CA GLY A 44 -1.12 -14.85 1.11
C GLY A 44 -0.04 -14.87 2.20
N ALA A 45 0.81 -13.83 2.20
CA ALA A 45 1.95 -13.67 3.10
C ALA A 45 2.98 -14.84 3.07
N SER A 46 3.06 -15.59 1.97
CA SER A 46 3.98 -16.73 1.82
C SER A 46 5.42 -16.40 2.21
N THR A 47 5.94 -15.25 1.76
CA THR A 47 7.31 -14.79 2.03
C THR A 47 7.58 -14.53 3.51
N VAL A 48 6.60 -13.99 4.24
CA VAL A 48 6.74 -13.74 5.69
C VAL A 48 6.60 -15.03 6.48
N LYS A 49 5.74 -15.94 6.02
CA LYS A 49 5.51 -17.24 6.66
C LYS A 49 6.68 -18.22 6.46
N SER A 50 7.46 -18.07 5.39
CA SER A 50 8.58 -18.97 5.08
C SER A 50 9.86 -18.69 5.87
N ASP A 51 9.98 -17.53 6.54
CA ASP A 51 11.21 -17.10 7.19
C ASP A 51 10.93 -16.32 8.49
N ALA A 52 11.43 -16.84 9.61
CA ALA A 52 11.25 -16.25 10.93
C ALA A 52 11.89 -14.85 11.06
N SER A 53 12.99 -14.58 10.35
CA SER A 53 13.62 -13.26 10.33
C SER A 53 12.73 -12.23 9.62
N LEU A 54 12.11 -12.63 8.51
CA LEU A 54 11.15 -11.78 7.78
C LEU A 54 9.87 -11.57 8.59
N ALA A 55 9.42 -12.58 9.34
CA ALA A 55 8.32 -12.45 10.30
C ALA A 55 8.64 -11.44 11.41
N ALA A 56 9.85 -11.49 11.97
CA ALA A 56 10.26 -10.52 12.98
C ALA A 56 10.29 -9.09 12.43
N VAL A 57 10.84 -8.88 11.22
CA VAL A 57 10.84 -7.57 10.55
C VAL A 57 9.42 -7.09 10.26
N HIS A 58 8.55 -7.98 9.75
CA HIS A 58 7.15 -7.66 9.51
C HIS A 58 6.46 -7.19 10.80
N ASN A 59 6.54 -7.97 11.87
CA ASN A 59 5.91 -7.65 13.15
C ASN A 59 6.39 -6.31 13.73
N ALA A 60 7.68 -5.99 13.56
CA ALA A 60 8.25 -4.74 14.05
C ALA A 60 7.83 -3.51 13.22
N THR A 61 7.65 -3.67 11.91
CA THR A 61 7.54 -2.53 10.98
C THR A 61 6.12 -2.29 10.45
N PHE A 62 5.26 -3.31 10.43
CA PHE A 62 3.93 -3.22 9.82
C PHE A 62 3.08 -2.09 10.42
N SER A 63 3.04 -1.97 11.75
CA SER A 63 2.28 -0.91 12.43
C SER A 63 2.85 0.48 12.16
N GLN A 64 4.16 0.61 11.93
CA GLN A 64 4.81 1.88 11.62
C GLN A 64 4.44 2.34 10.21
N TYR A 65 4.43 1.41 9.25
CA TYR A 65 4.00 1.70 7.88
C TYR A 65 2.51 2.08 7.83
N LEU A 66 1.65 1.41 8.59
CA LEU A 66 0.24 1.78 8.70
C LEU A 66 0.08 3.21 9.24
N ARG A 67 0.81 3.56 10.31
CA ARG A 67 0.77 4.93 10.86
C ARG A 67 1.22 5.97 9.84
N TYR A 68 2.30 5.70 9.12
CA TYR A 68 2.75 6.57 8.04
C TYR A 68 1.68 6.74 6.96
N TYR A 69 1.06 5.64 6.52
CA TYR A 69 -0.04 5.67 5.55
C TYR A 69 -1.21 6.55 6.04
N VAL A 70 -1.63 6.36 7.29
CA VAL A 70 -2.72 7.15 7.90
C VAL A 70 -2.36 8.63 7.97
N VAL A 71 -1.13 8.98 8.36
CA VAL A 71 -0.66 10.38 8.36
C VAL A 71 -0.66 10.96 6.95
N LYS A 72 -0.26 10.17 5.95
CA LYS A 72 -0.21 10.58 4.56
C LYS A 72 -1.60 10.79 3.96
N TRP A 73 -2.58 9.96 4.30
CA TRP A 73 -3.86 9.93 3.60
C TRP A 73 -5.09 10.28 4.45
N GLY A 74 -4.90 10.53 5.75
CA GLY A 74 -5.96 10.93 6.66
C GLY A 74 -6.89 9.79 7.07
N GLY A 75 -6.49 8.53 6.84
CA GLY A 75 -7.28 7.34 7.16
C GLY A 75 -6.55 6.05 6.80
N GLU A 76 -7.09 4.93 7.28
CA GLU A 76 -6.60 3.59 6.92
C GLU A 76 -6.91 3.27 5.45
N PRO A 77 -6.28 2.23 4.85
CA PRO A 77 -6.62 1.79 3.50
C PRO A 77 -8.13 1.59 3.31
N GLY A 78 -8.70 2.29 2.33
CA GLY A 78 -10.15 2.29 2.03
C GLY A 78 -10.99 3.27 2.86
N GLN A 79 -10.40 4.00 3.81
CA GLN A 79 -11.05 5.02 4.65
C GLN A 79 -10.34 6.38 4.56
N GLU A 80 -9.55 6.60 3.50
CA GLU A 80 -8.72 7.79 3.39
C GLU A 80 -9.54 9.06 3.11
N ALA A 81 -9.24 10.14 3.84
CA ALA A 81 -9.93 11.42 3.72
C ALA A 81 -9.26 12.43 2.77
N TYR A 82 -7.94 12.30 2.53
CA TYR A 82 -7.18 13.33 1.81
C TYR A 82 -7.06 13.05 0.32
N THR A 83 -7.33 14.04 -0.52
CA THR A 83 -7.12 13.96 -1.99
C THR A 83 -5.69 14.29 -2.41
N ALA A 84 -4.86 14.74 -1.48
CA ALA A 84 -3.43 14.98 -1.68
C ALA A 84 -2.64 14.48 -0.46
N PRO A 85 -1.40 13.97 -0.64
CA PRO A 85 -0.56 13.52 0.46
C PRO A 85 -0.39 14.58 1.55
N PHE A 86 -0.53 14.16 2.81
CA PHE A 86 -0.41 15.00 4.00
C PHE A 86 -1.39 16.18 4.04
N ASN A 87 -2.48 16.11 3.28
CA ASN A 87 -3.48 17.18 3.11
C ASN A 87 -2.87 18.52 2.69
N ARG A 88 -1.89 18.49 1.77
CA ARG A 88 -1.26 19.69 1.23
C ARG A 88 -1.70 19.90 -0.22
N SER A 89 -2.26 21.08 -0.48
CA SER A 89 -2.66 21.57 -1.81
C SER A 89 -1.45 22.02 -2.63
#